data_AF-A0A940KUY5-F1
#
_entry.id   AF-A0A940KUY5-F1
#
_cell.length_a   1.000
_cell.length_b   1.000
_cell.length_c   1.000
_cell.angle_alpha   90.00
_cell.angle_beta   90.00
_cell.angle_gamma   90.00
#
_symmetry.space_group_name_H-M   'P 1'
#
loop_
_entity.id
_entity.type
_entity.pdbx_description
1 polymer ?
#
loop_
_entity_poly.entity_id
_entity_poly.type
_entity_poly.pdbx_seq_one_letter_code
_entity_poly.pdbx_strand_id
1 'polypeptide(L)'
;MFPRPLSALFAAACAWLAVPAAAQTTFLAGVEAIDAPMQVTPWYNGPITRIGTVQYCLSDPPIFSDRVMGYAGFSHPPPDFTPALGEVFYTHVVLGHPGNPCTGSAVGIELILPPGIEIANSAVDPVFCFGILPNPNRLHNLDTDPDYGCPTSFPLGLEGYAVRPLRGGLGHSGAWGMHQGFWLEILIPLRATQVQLGNDEIVWRVNPDVGVVGYPHVPAFANGDVIFRAAMEDTLLNLDLCTLNPPPQGC
;
A
#
# COMPACT_ATOMS: atom_id res chain seq x y z
N MET A 1 89.87 22.48 -3.58
CA MET A 1 88.69 23.21 -3.09
C MET A 1 87.78 22.19 -2.40
N PHE A 2 87.44 22.42 -1.13
CA PHE A 2 86.53 21.65 -0.26
C PHE A 2 85.14 21.38 -0.91
N PRO A 3 84.21 20.59 -0.31
CA PRO A 3 84.21 19.16 0.08
C PRO A 3 83.02 18.40 -0.63
N ARG A 4 83.05 17.07 -0.87
CA ARG A 4 82.44 15.93 -0.09
C ARG A 4 80.94 16.11 0.28
N PRO A 5 80.06 15.07 0.42
CA PRO A 5 80.34 13.61 0.53
C PRO A 5 79.22 12.57 0.16
N LEU A 6 79.54 11.27 0.40
CA LEU A 6 78.69 10.13 0.87
C LEU A 6 77.58 9.56 -0.06
N SER A 7 77.18 8.29 -0.07
CA SER A 7 77.67 6.92 0.27
C SER A 7 76.44 5.98 0.26
N ALA A 8 76.67 4.66 0.31
CA ALA A 8 75.76 3.54 0.65
C ALA A 8 75.00 2.91 -0.54
N LEU A 9 75.40 1.76 -1.10
CA LEU A 9 75.53 0.39 -0.56
C LEU A 9 74.25 -0.20 0.03
N PHE A 10 73.64 -1.07 -0.78
CA PHE A 10 72.63 -2.07 -0.46
C PHE A 10 73.18 -3.14 0.48
N ALA A 11 72.39 -3.54 1.48
CA ALA A 11 72.47 -4.87 2.08
C ALA A 11 71.07 -5.30 2.55
N ALA A 12 70.66 -6.47 2.05
CA ALA A 12 69.42 -7.15 2.37
C ALA A 12 69.48 -7.80 3.76
N ALA A 13 68.36 -7.73 4.48
CA ALA A 13 68.10 -8.54 5.67
C ALA A 13 66.81 -9.33 5.45
N CYS A 14 66.92 -10.67 5.51
CA CYS A 14 65.79 -11.58 5.58
C CYS A 14 65.07 -11.38 6.92
N ALA A 15 63.78 -11.06 6.87
CA ALA A 15 62.89 -11.09 8.02
C ALA A 15 61.85 -12.18 7.84
N TRP A 16 61.81 -13.08 8.81
CA TRP A 16 60.86 -14.17 8.94
C TRP A 16 59.44 -13.61 9.11
N LEU A 17 58.49 -14.07 8.30
CA LEU A 17 57.07 -13.77 8.48
C LEU A 17 56.52 -14.58 9.65
N ALA A 18 56.54 -14.01 10.85
CA ALA A 18 55.67 -14.43 11.93
C ALA A 18 54.26 -13.89 11.64
N VAL A 19 53.30 -14.77 11.38
CA VAL A 19 51.88 -14.40 11.30
C VAL A 19 51.36 -14.31 12.73
N PRO A 20 50.94 -13.12 13.23
CA PRO A 20 50.20 -13.07 14.47
C PRO A 20 48.75 -13.48 14.17
N ALA A 21 48.41 -14.70 14.57
CA ALA A 21 47.03 -15.09 14.79
C ALA A 21 46.53 -14.39 16.06
N ALA A 22 45.77 -13.31 15.92
CA ALA A 22 44.73 -12.85 16.86
C ALA A 22 44.36 -11.39 16.53
N ALA A 23 43.29 -11.20 15.74
CA ALA A 23 42.38 -10.07 15.81
C ALA A 23 41.22 -10.27 14.82
N GLN A 24 40.47 -11.36 14.97
CA GLN A 24 39.10 -11.40 14.44
C GLN A 24 38.20 -10.77 15.50
N THR A 25 38.32 -9.44 15.63
CA THR A 25 37.36 -8.64 16.37
C THR A 25 36.06 -8.69 15.58
N THR A 26 35.14 -9.51 16.07
CA THR A 26 33.69 -9.48 15.88
C THR A 26 33.16 -8.25 15.13
N PHE A 27 33.04 -8.36 13.80
CA PHE A 27 32.26 -7.46 12.94
C PHE A 27 30.78 -7.90 12.88
N LEU A 28 30.20 -8.27 14.02
CA LEU A 28 28.78 -8.62 14.16
C LEU A 28 28.14 -7.81 15.30
N ALA A 29 28.47 -6.52 15.38
CA ALA A 29 27.73 -5.55 16.16
C ALA A 29 27.33 -4.42 15.21
N GLY A 30 26.07 -4.41 14.78
CA GLY A 30 25.59 -3.40 13.83
C GLY A 30 24.43 -3.81 12.94
N VAL A 31 23.80 -4.95 13.16
CA VAL A 31 22.37 -5.05 12.82
C VAL A 31 21.66 -4.49 14.04
N GLU A 32 21.41 -3.18 14.05
CA GLU A 32 20.33 -2.65 14.89
C GLU A 32 19.11 -3.52 14.61
N ALA A 33 18.60 -4.17 15.64
CA ALA A 33 17.28 -4.75 15.56
C ALA A 33 16.36 -3.63 15.11
N ILE A 34 15.65 -3.81 13.99
CA ILE A 34 14.59 -2.90 13.61
C ILE A 34 13.65 -2.87 14.81
N ASP A 35 13.57 -1.71 15.46
CA ASP A 35 12.71 -1.54 16.64
C ASP A 35 11.31 -2.00 16.21
N ALA A 36 10.67 -2.84 17.02
CA ALA A 36 9.32 -3.28 16.73
C ALA A 36 8.44 -2.03 16.61
N PRO A 37 7.52 -1.95 15.62
CA PRO A 37 6.75 -0.75 15.39
C PRO A 37 6.08 -0.31 16.69
N MET A 38 6.34 0.93 17.08
CA MET A 38 5.93 1.47 18.37
C MET A 38 4.39 1.59 18.43
N GLN A 39 3.72 1.64 17.27
CA GLN A 39 2.27 1.75 17.21
C GLN A 39 1.63 1.18 15.93
N VAL A 40 0.53 0.43 16.11
CA VAL A 40 -0.34 -0.03 15.00
C VAL A 40 -1.40 1.03 14.75
N THR A 41 -1.49 1.50 13.51
CA THR A 41 -2.44 2.54 13.11
C THR A 41 -3.85 1.94 12.90
N PRO A 42 -4.89 2.38 13.63
CA PRO A 42 -6.25 1.90 13.41
C PRO A 42 -6.86 2.49 12.13
N TRP A 43 -7.76 1.73 11.51
CA TRP A 43 -8.61 2.19 10.41
C TRP A 43 -9.94 2.71 10.94
N TYR A 44 -10.37 3.85 10.41
CA TYR A 44 -11.75 4.30 10.50
C TYR A 44 -12.48 3.93 9.21
N ASN A 45 -13.33 2.91 9.30
CA ASN A 45 -14.01 2.31 8.14
C ASN A 45 -15.43 2.86 7.98
N GLY A 46 -15.79 3.17 6.74
CA GLY A 46 -17.14 3.48 6.33
C GLY A 46 -18.03 2.23 6.18
N PRO A 47 -19.30 2.41 5.78
CA PRO A 47 -20.23 1.30 5.61
C PRO A 47 -19.87 0.42 4.41
N ILE A 48 -20.22 -0.87 4.52
CA ILE A 48 -20.13 -1.80 3.39
C ILE A 48 -21.17 -1.43 2.33
N THR A 49 -20.71 -1.27 1.10
CA THR A 49 -21.52 -1.03 -0.09
C THR A 49 -21.55 -2.29 -0.95
N ARG A 50 -22.74 -2.66 -1.45
CA ARG A 50 -22.94 -3.75 -2.42
C ARG A 50 -23.18 -3.15 -3.80
N ILE A 51 -22.47 -3.64 -4.80
CA ILE A 51 -22.35 -3.01 -6.12
C ILE A 51 -22.66 -4.02 -7.22
N GLY A 52 -23.81 -3.85 -7.83
CA GLY A 52 -24.27 -4.70 -8.93
C GLY A 52 -24.65 -6.11 -8.50
N THR A 53 -25.17 -6.87 -9.47
CA THR A 53 -25.53 -8.27 -9.30
C THR A 53 -24.81 -9.14 -10.32
N VAL A 54 -24.60 -10.39 -9.96
CA VAL A 54 -24.06 -11.43 -10.84
C VAL A 54 -24.89 -12.70 -10.69
N GLN A 55 -25.18 -13.34 -11.82
CA GLN A 55 -25.77 -14.69 -11.83
C GLN A 55 -24.65 -15.72 -11.67
N TYR A 56 -24.84 -16.70 -10.79
CA TYR A 56 -23.90 -17.80 -10.63
C TYR A 56 -23.76 -18.57 -11.93
N CYS A 57 -22.52 -18.94 -12.22
CA CYS A 57 -22.26 -19.75 -13.39
C CYS A 57 -22.92 -21.13 -13.30
N LEU A 58 -23.57 -21.53 -14.39
CA LEU A 58 -24.19 -22.86 -14.57
C LEU A 58 -25.28 -23.21 -13.52
N SER A 59 -25.88 -22.22 -12.85
CA SER A 59 -26.99 -22.47 -11.92
C SER A 59 -28.34 -22.54 -12.67
N ASP A 60 -29.08 -23.64 -12.48
CA ASP A 60 -30.49 -23.79 -12.88
C ASP A 60 -31.30 -24.36 -11.69
N PRO A 61 -32.22 -23.59 -11.07
CA PRO A 61 -32.64 -22.24 -11.45
C PRO A 61 -31.56 -21.17 -11.23
N PRO A 62 -31.68 -19.97 -11.86
CA PRO A 62 -30.73 -18.88 -11.69
C PRO A 62 -30.57 -18.47 -10.22
N ILE A 63 -29.34 -18.48 -9.73
CA ILE A 63 -28.96 -17.95 -8.41
C ILE A 63 -28.23 -16.62 -8.62
N PHE A 64 -28.59 -15.59 -7.86
CA PHE A 64 -27.98 -14.27 -7.93
C PHE A 64 -27.23 -13.94 -6.63
N SER A 65 -26.15 -13.18 -6.74
CA SER A 65 -25.44 -12.58 -5.60
C SER A 65 -24.89 -11.20 -5.99
N ASP A 66 -24.38 -10.50 -4.98
CA ASP A 66 -23.67 -9.24 -5.16
C ASP A 66 -22.45 -9.48 -6.05
N ARG A 67 -22.25 -8.62 -7.05
CA ARG A 67 -21.09 -8.75 -7.93
C ARG A 67 -19.82 -8.34 -7.18
N VAL A 68 -19.81 -7.11 -6.67
CA VAL A 68 -18.73 -6.58 -5.84
C VAL A 68 -19.33 -6.04 -4.55
N MET A 69 -18.62 -6.22 -3.45
CA MET A 69 -18.88 -5.53 -2.20
C MET A 69 -17.61 -4.84 -1.75
N GLY A 70 -17.74 -3.76 -1.00
CA GLY A 70 -16.57 -3.10 -0.46
C GLY A 70 -16.88 -1.93 0.44
N TYR A 71 -15.86 -1.43 1.11
CA TYR A 71 -15.93 -0.25 1.96
C TYR A 71 -14.66 0.58 1.77
N ALA A 72 -14.76 1.85 2.14
CA ALA A 72 -13.64 2.75 2.21
C ALA A 72 -13.26 2.98 3.66
N GLY A 73 -12.03 3.41 3.89
CA GLY A 73 -11.55 3.77 5.21
C GLY A 73 -10.34 4.67 5.11
N PHE A 74 -9.92 5.20 6.25
CA PHE A 74 -8.66 5.95 6.34
C PHE A 74 -7.99 5.77 7.70
N SER A 75 -6.68 5.98 7.71
CA SER A 75 -5.80 5.70 8.84
C SER A 75 -5.67 6.92 9.74
N HIS A 76 -5.62 6.72 11.06
CA HIS A 76 -5.32 7.78 12.03
C HIS A 76 -3.91 7.63 12.60
N PRO A 77 -2.93 8.47 12.22
CA PRO A 77 -1.58 8.38 12.77
C PRO A 77 -1.64 8.66 14.28
N PRO A 78 -1.32 7.68 15.12
CA PRO A 78 -1.41 7.90 16.56
C PRO A 78 -0.33 8.90 17.04
N PRO A 79 -0.45 9.48 18.26
CA PRO A 79 -1.47 9.27 19.30
C PRO A 79 -2.82 9.96 19.01
N ASP A 80 -2.90 10.76 17.95
CA ASP A 80 -4.09 11.55 17.64
C ASP A 80 -5.10 10.71 16.86
N PHE A 81 -6.38 10.80 17.21
CA PHE A 81 -7.46 10.11 16.49
C PHE A 81 -7.84 10.82 15.18
N THR A 82 -7.07 11.81 14.74
CA THR A 82 -7.28 12.53 13.47
C THR A 82 -5.92 13.00 12.92
N PRO A 83 -5.66 12.91 11.61
CA PRO A 83 -4.48 13.49 10.97
C PRO A 83 -4.40 15.01 11.18
N ALA A 84 -3.19 15.53 11.31
CA ALA A 84 -2.92 16.97 11.33
C ALA A 84 -2.85 17.58 9.91
N LEU A 85 -2.92 18.91 9.81
CA LEU A 85 -2.74 19.58 8.52
C LEU A 85 -1.33 19.36 7.98
N GLY A 86 -1.24 18.97 6.72
CA GLY A 86 0.03 18.68 6.05
C GLY A 86 0.64 17.31 6.40
N GLU A 87 0.07 16.58 7.38
CA GLU A 87 0.47 15.22 7.70
C GLU A 87 -0.03 14.25 6.62
N VAL A 88 0.78 13.24 6.31
CA VAL A 88 0.40 12.17 5.40
C VAL A 88 -0.36 11.10 6.17
N PHE A 89 -1.51 10.71 5.64
CA PHE A 89 -2.32 9.59 6.14
C PHE A 89 -2.77 8.74 4.96
N TYR A 90 -3.14 7.50 5.19
CA TYR A 90 -3.59 6.60 4.14
C TYR A 90 -5.11 6.54 4.10
N THR A 91 -5.69 6.58 2.90
CA THR A 91 -7.03 6.02 2.66
C THR A 91 -6.87 4.63 2.08
N HIS A 92 -7.87 3.76 2.30
CA HIS A 92 -7.95 2.51 1.58
C HIS A 92 -9.35 2.25 1.02
N VAL A 93 -9.41 1.33 0.06
CA VAL A 93 -10.63 0.65 -0.34
C VAL A 93 -10.39 -0.84 -0.26
N VAL A 94 -11.33 -1.56 0.37
CA VAL A 94 -11.35 -3.02 0.41
C VAL A 94 -12.52 -3.49 -0.44
N LEU A 95 -12.23 -4.25 -1.48
CA LEU A 95 -13.22 -4.83 -2.39
C LEU A 95 -13.18 -6.35 -2.31
N GLY A 96 -14.34 -6.99 -2.24
CA GLY A 96 -14.51 -8.43 -2.35
C GLY A 96 -15.45 -8.77 -3.51
N HIS A 97 -15.24 -9.92 -4.13
CA HIS A 97 -16.11 -10.42 -5.19
C HIS A 97 -16.77 -11.75 -4.77
N PRO A 98 -17.89 -11.73 -4.04
CA PRO A 98 -18.47 -12.93 -3.47
C PRO A 98 -19.13 -13.85 -4.51
N GLY A 99 -19.70 -13.29 -5.58
CA GLY A 99 -20.37 -14.08 -6.63
C GLY A 99 -19.42 -14.82 -7.57
N ASN A 100 -19.96 -15.80 -8.32
CA ASN A 100 -19.24 -16.63 -9.30
C ASN A 100 -19.58 -16.25 -10.76
N PRO A 101 -18.90 -15.25 -11.37
CA PRO A 101 -19.16 -14.84 -12.74
C PRO A 101 -18.61 -15.88 -13.73
N CYS A 102 -19.37 -16.25 -14.76
CA CYS A 102 -18.89 -17.17 -15.81
C CYS A 102 -17.71 -16.62 -16.63
N THR A 103 -17.61 -15.30 -16.79
CA THR A 103 -16.67 -14.64 -17.71
C THR A 103 -15.51 -13.94 -17.00
N GLY A 104 -15.33 -14.22 -15.70
CA GLY A 104 -14.51 -13.37 -14.83
C GLY A 104 -15.16 -12.02 -14.58
N SER A 105 -14.52 -11.20 -13.74
CA SER A 105 -14.97 -9.86 -13.41
C SER A 105 -13.77 -8.94 -13.33
N ALA A 106 -14.01 -7.64 -13.48
CA ALA A 106 -12.99 -6.62 -13.30
C ALA A 106 -13.65 -5.34 -12.82
N VAL A 107 -12.89 -4.51 -12.11
CA VAL A 107 -13.37 -3.23 -11.60
C VAL A 107 -12.49 -2.08 -12.09
N GLY A 108 -13.15 -1.06 -12.63
CA GLY A 108 -12.58 0.28 -12.70
C GLY A 108 -12.73 0.96 -11.34
N ILE A 109 -11.68 1.63 -10.88
CA ILE A 109 -11.65 2.34 -9.60
C ILE A 109 -11.25 3.78 -9.83
N GLU A 110 -11.96 4.72 -9.22
CA GLU A 110 -11.56 6.12 -9.13
C GLU A 110 -11.68 6.62 -7.69
N LEU A 111 -10.76 7.51 -7.30
CA LEU A 111 -10.74 8.16 -6.00
C LEU A 111 -11.23 9.60 -6.15
N ILE A 112 -12.34 9.92 -5.50
CA ILE A 112 -12.92 11.25 -5.46
C ILE A 112 -12.57 11.83 -4.08
N LEU A 113 -11.73 12.86 -4.10
CA LEU A 113 -11.28 13.51 -2.88
C LEU A 113 -12.15 14.71 -2.56
N PRO A 114 -12.45 14.95 -1.28
CA PRO A 114 -13.13 16.16 -0.87
C PRO A 114 -12.19 17.37 -1.06
N PRO A 115 -12.73 18.59 -1.11
CA PRO A 115 -11.91 19.80 -1.16
C PRO A 115 -10.85 19.81 -0.05
N GLY A 116 -9.65 20.23 -0.39
CA GLY A 116 -8.53 20.36 0.55
C GLY A 116 -7.98 19.04 1.10
N ILE A 117 -8.18 17.94 0.37
CA ILE A 117 -7.38 16.72 0.47
C ILE A 117 -6.76 16.44 -0.90
N GLU A 118 -5.48 16.09 -0.89
CA GLU A 118 -4.71 15.79 -2.10
C GLU A 118 -3.94 14.47 -1.96
N ILE A 119 -3.56 13.89 -3.09
CA ILE A 119 -2.74 12.67 -3.13
C ILE A 119 -1.30 13.04 -2.79
N ALA A 120 -0.71 12.32 -1.83
CA ALA A 120 0.64 12.55 -1.33
C ALA A 120 1.65 11.49 -1.79
N ASN A 121 1.35 10.75 -2.86
CA ASN A 121 2.17 9.65 -3.35
C ASN A 121 3.61 10.11 -3.66
N SER A 122 4.57 9.46 -3.02
CA SER A 122 5.99 9.75 -3.13
C SER A 122 6.82 8.47 -2.97
N ALA A 123 8.14 8.58 -3.06
CA ALA A 123 9.03 7.44 -2.75
C ALA A 123 9.05 7.11 -1.24
N VAL A 124 8.70 8.07 -0.39
CA VAL A 124 8.65 7.90 1.08
C VAL A 124 7.26 7.42 1.51
N ASP A 125 6.22 7.91 0.84
CA ASP A 125 4.83 7.56 1.06
C ASP A 125 4.31 6.86 -0.20
N PRO A 126 4.62 5.56 -0.41
CA PRO A 126 4.18 4.85 -1.60
C PRO A 126 2.72 4.38 -1.46
N VAL A 127 2.10 4.08 -2.60
CA VAL A 127 0.83 3.36 -2.68
C VAL A 127 1.08 1.88 -2.43
N PHE A 128 0.22 1.24 -1.65
CA PHE A 128 0.25 -0.21 -1.45
C PHE A 128 -0.99 -0.85 -2.05
N CYS A 129 -0.83 -2.05 -2.60
CA CYS A 129 -1.92 -2.79 -3.23
C CYS A 129 -1.72 -4.28 -3.00
N PHE A 130 -2.76 -4.91 -2.44
CA PHE A 130 -2.73 -6.29 -2.03
C PHE A 130 -3.96 -7.02 -2.55
N GLY A 131 -3.76 -8.29 -2.89
CA GLY A 131 -4.82 -9.18 -3.33
C GLY A 131 -4.84 -10.43 -2.47
N ILE A 132 -6.03 -11.00 -2.27
CA ILE A 132 -6.17 -12.38 -1.83
C ILE A 132 -6.79 -13.15 -2.98
N LEU A 133 -6.10 -14.20 -3.41
CA LEU A 133 -6.66 -15.15 -4.35
C LEU A 133 -7.34 -16.30 -3.59
N PRO A 134 -8.48 -16.79 -4.08
CA PRO A 134 -9.05 -18.04 -3.59
C PRO A 134 -8.11 -19.20 -3.96
N ASN A 135 -7.78 -20.07 -2.99
CA ASN A 135 -7.09 -21.35 -3.20
C ASN A 135 -5.67 -21.29 -3.83
N PRO A 136 -4.62 -21.12 -3.01
CA PRO A 136 -4.63 -20.96 -1.55
C PRO A 136 -5.06 -19.55 -1.14
N ASN A 137 -5.79 -19.44 -0.02
CA ASN A 137 -6.14 -18.17 0.62
C ASN A 137 -4.86 -17.49 1.14
N ARG A 138 -4.16 -16.76 0.26
CA ARG A 138 -2.85 -16.17 0.51
C ARG A 138 -2.88 -14.68 0.18
N LEU A 139 -2.14 -13.90 0.96
CA LEU A 139 -1.89 -12.49 0.65
C LEU A 139 -0.84 -12.37 -0.47
N HIS A 140 -1.18 -11.63 -1.51
CA HIS A 140 -0.32 -11.31 -2.64
C HIS A 140 -0.01 -9.82 -2.65
N ASN A 141 1.28 -9.47 -2.67
CA ASN A 141 1.70 -8.10 -2.93
C ASN A 141 1.60 -7.85 -4.45
N LEU A 142 0.57 -7.09 -4.84
CA LEU A 142 0.29 -6.80 -6.25
C LEU A 142 1.30 -5.82 -6.84
N ASP A 143 2.11 -5.12 -6.03
CA ASP A 143 3.17 -4.24 -6.54
C ASP A 143 4.25 -5.01 -7.30
N THR A 144 4.51 -6.24 -6.85
CA THR A 144 5.52 -7.14 -7.45
C THR A 144 4.96 -8.02 -8.57
N ASP A 145 3.65 -7.96 -8.83
CA ASP A 145 2.98 -8.84 -9.79
C ASP A 145 3.20 -8.40 -11.25
N PRO A 146 3.60 -9.29 -12.16
CA PRO A 146 3.95 -8.92 -13.54
C PRO A 146 2.84 -8.22 -14.33
N ASP A 147 1.57 -8.51 -14.05
CA ASP A 147 0.42 -7.97 -14.78
C ASP A 147 -0.17 -6.71 -14.09
N TYR A 148 0.10 -6.54 -12.79
CA TYR A 148 -0.44 -5.43 -11.98
C TYR A 148 0.61 -4.36 -11.64
N GLY A 149 1.05 -4.22 -10.40
CA GLY A 149 1.82 -3.07 -9.93
C GLY A 149 0.94 -1.96 -9.35
N CYS A 150 1.35 -1.38 -8.22
CA CYS A 150 0.57 -0.34 -7.57
C CYS A 150 0.60 0.97 -8.37
N PRO A 151 -0.51 1.73 -8.41
CA PRO A 151 -0.54 3.01 -9.12
C PRO A 151 0.54 3.96 -8.60
N THR A 152 1.31 4.57 -9.50
CA THR A 152 2.27 5.63 -9.18
C THR A 152 1.84 7.00 -9.68
N SER A 153 0.80 7.04 -10.53
CA SER A 153 0.21 8.26 -11.05
C SER A 153 -1.31 8.14 -11.07
N PHE A 154 -1.97 9.29 -10.97
CA PHE A 154 -3.41 9.40 -10.74
C PHE A 154 -4.01 10.39 -11.74
N PRO A 155 -4.15 10.01 -13.02
CA PRO A 155 -4.78 10.88 -14.00
C PRO A 155 -6.26 11.06 -13.68
N LEU A 156 -6.86 12.16 -14.14
CA LEU A 156 -8.30 12.36 -14.04
C LEU A 156 -9.03 11.26 -14.84
N GLY A 157 -9.98 10.62 -14.17
CA GLY A 157 -10.94 9.67 -14.71
C GLY A 157 -12.25 10.36 -15.08
N LEU A 158 -13.36 9.62 -14.94
CA LEU A 158 -14.70 10.11 -15.24
C LEU A 158 -15.22 11.09 -14.19
N GLU A 159 -15.02 10.78 -12.91
CA GLU A 159 -15.52 11.56 -11.77
C GLU A 159 -14.42 11.92 -10.77
N GLY A 160 -13.35 11.13 -10.69
CA GLY A 160 -12.23 11.36 -9.77
C GLY A 160 -10.87 11.02 -10.37
N TYR A 161 -9.91 10.70 -9.52
CA TYR A 161 -8.58 10.23 -9.91
C TYR A 161 -8.61 8.74 -10.23
N ALA A 162 -8.25 8.35 -11.45
CA ALA A 162 -8.26 6.96 -11.86
C ALA A 162 -7.17 6.16 -11.11
N VAL A 163 -7.58 5.08 -10.44
CA VAL A 163 -6.71 4.18 -9.69
C VAL A 163 -6.46 2.93 -10.54
N ARG A 164 -5.45 2.99 -11.40
CA ARG A 164 -5.14 1.95 -12.39
C ARG A 164 -3.86 1.20 -12.03
N PRO A 165 -3.81 -0.14 -12.27
CA PRO A 165 -2.57 -0.89 -12.11
C PRO A 165 -1.48 -0.33 -13.04
N LEU A 166 -0.25 -0.24 -12.52
CA LEU A 166 0.88 0.36 -13.25
C LEU A 166 1.21 -0.38 -14.56
N ARG A 167 1.09 -1.71 -14.56
CA ARG A 167 1.43 -2.59 -15.70
C ARG A 167 0.19 -2.97 -16.54
N GLY A 168 -0.92 -2.25 -16.36
CA GLY A 168 -2.10 -2.35 -17.23
C GLY A 168 -3.20 -3.30 -16.75
N GLY A 169 -2.95 -4.14 -15.75
CA GLY A 169 -3.98 -4.98 -15.13
C GLY A 169 -4.55 -6.03 -16.08
N LEU A 170 -5.80 -6.44 -15.82
CA LEU A 170 -6.42 -7.55 -16.55
C LEU A 170 -6.51 -7.24 -18.06
N GLY A 171 -5.76 -7.99 -18.87
CA GLY A 171 -5.75 -7.83 -20.33
C GLY A 171 -5.30 -6.45 -20.81
N HIS A 172 -4.49 -5.73 -20.03
CA HIS A 172 -4.07 -4.34 -20.30
C HIS A 172 -5.22 -3.32 -20.37
N SER A 173 -6.38 -3.63 -19.77
CA SER A 173 -7.55 -2.76 -19.77
C SER A 173 -7.45 -1.57 -18.80
N GLY A 174 -6.48 -1.59 -17.88
CA GLY A 174 -6.40 -0.67 -16.75
C GLY A 174 -7.36 -1.00 -15.61
N ALA A 175 -8.09 -2.11 -15.69
CA ALA A 175 -8.99 -2.59 -14.65
C ALA A 175 -8.33 -3.61 -13.73
N TRP A 176 -8.80 -3.67 -12.49
CA TRP A 176 -8.39 -4.68 -11.52
C TRP A 176 -9.21 -5.94 -11.73
N GLY A 177 -8.56 -7.05 -12.07
CA GLY A 177 -9.23 -8.33 -12.23
C GLY A 177 -9.79 -8.81 -10.89
N MET A 178 -11.04 -9.24 -10.90
CA MET A 178 -11.75 -9.78 -9.74
C MET A 178 -12.29 -11.16 -10.12
N HIS A 179 -11.89 -12.19 -9.36
CA HIS A 179 -12.45 -13.54 -9.49
C HIS A 179 -13.32 -13.86 -8.26
N GLN A 180 -14.13 -14.92 -8.32
CA GLN A 180 -14.92 -15.34 -7.16
C GLN A 180 -14.03 -15.52 -5.93
N GLY A 181 -14.36 -14.88 -4.81
CA GLY A 181 -13.58 -14.97 -3.58
C GLY A 181 -12.26 -14.19 -3.61
N PHE A 182 -12.01 -13.41 -4.66
CA PHE A 182 -10.91 -12.46 -4.70
C PHE A 182 -11.22 -11.26 -3.81
N TRP A 183 -10.22 -10.84 -3.04
CA TRP A 183 -10.24 -9.59 -2.31
C TRP A 183 -9.11 -8.68 -2.78
N LEU A 184 -9.39 -7.38 -2.82
CA LEU A 184 -8.46 -6.34 -3.20
C LEU A 184 -8.44 -5.29 -2.11
N GLU A 185 -7.25 -4.87 -1.68
CA GLU A 185 -7.08 -3.72 -0.82
C GLU A 185 -6.03 -2.80 -1.42
N ILE A 186 -6.39 -1.53 -1.61
CA ILE A 186 -5.49 -0.50 -2.14
C ILE A 186 -5.41 0.62 -1.12
N LEU A 187 -4.20 0.96 -0.70
CA LEU A 187 -3.88 2.01 0.25
C LEU A 187 -3.20 3.16 -0.50
N ILE A 188 -3.79 4.36 -0.48
CA ILE A 188 -3.26 5.55 -1.14
C ILE A 188 -2.93 6.60 -0.08
N PRO A 189 -1.70 7.16 -0.08
CA PRO A 189 -1.33 8.24 0.82
C PRO A 189 -1.97 9.55 0.37
N LEU A 190 -2.55 10.26 1.32
CA LEU A 190 -3.22 11.53 1.18
C LEU A 190 -2.63 12.55 2.14
N ARG A 191 -2.92 13.82 1.87
CA ARG A 191 -2.56 14.95 2.72
C ARG A 191 -3.71 15.93 2.78
N ALA A 192 -4.05 16.39 3.99
CA ALA A 192 -5.02 17.45 4.17
C ALA A 192 -4.33 18.82 4.04
N THR A 193 -4.86 19.69 3.21
CA THR A 193 -4.43 21.10 3.06
C THR A 193 -5.37 22.07 3.78
N GLN A 194 -6.51 21.58 4.29
CA GLN A 194 -7.42 22.31 5.15
C GLN A 194 -8.06 21.39 6.20
N VAL A 195 -8.62 22.00 7.25
CA VAL A 195 -9.31 21.28 8.34
C VAL A 195 -10.52 20.54 7.79
N GLN A 196 -10.68 19.27 8.18
CA GLN A 196 -11.82 18.44 7.80
C GLN A 196 -12.61 18.07 9.05
N LEU A 197 -13.90 18.40 9.05
CA LEU A 197 -14.79 18.22 10.20
C LEU A 197 -15.69 16.98 10.08
N GLY A 198 -15.49 16.15 9.05
CA GLY A 198 -16.36 15.00 8.73
C GLY A 198 -17.60 15.33 7.92
N ASN A 199 -17.72 16.56 7.39
CA ASN A 199 -18.84 16.96 6.54
C ASN A 199 -18.66 16.54 5.07
N ASP A 200 -17.40 16.37 4.66
CA ASP A 200 -17.02 15.92 3.33
C ASP A 200 -16.39 14.52 3.43
N GLU A 201 -16.46 13.75 2.35
CA GLU A 201 -16.12 12.34 2.35
C GLU A 201 -15.01 12.02 1.34
N ILE A 202 -14.16 11.06 1.69
CA ILE A 202 -13.30 10.37 0.73
C ILE A 202 -14.18 9.30 0.08
N VAL A 203 -14.37 9.39 -1.23
CA VAL A 203 -15.28 8.52 -1.97
C VAL A 203 -14.50 7.73 -3.01
N TRP A 204 -14.80 6.43 -3.10
CA TRP A 204 -14.24 5.53 -4.10
C TRP A 204 -15.32 5.14 -5.09
N ARG A 205 -15.21 5.58 -6.33
CA ARG A 205 -16.08 5.14 -7.41
C ARG A 205 -15.63 3.77 -7.90
N VAL A 206 -16.47 2.76 -7.76
CA VAL A 206 -16.19 1.39 -8.17
C VAL A 206 -17.16 0.97 -9.27
N ASN A 207 -16.62 0.60 -10.42
CA ASN A 207 -17.38 0.27 -11.62
C ASN A 207 -17.08 -1.18 -12.06
N PRO A 208 -17.90 -2.17 -11.63
CA PRO A 208 -17.73 -3.58 -11.98
C PRO A 208 -18.41 -4.01 -13.30
N ASP A 209 -19.21 -3.13 -13.92
CA ASP A 209 -19.86 -3.39 -15.21
C ASP A 209 -20.26 -2.08 -15.91
N VAL A 210 -20.61 -2.17 -17.19
CA VAL A 210 -21.19 -1.06 -17.95
C VAL A 210 -22.50 -0.61 -17.29
N GLY A 211 -22.55 0.66 -16.89
CA GLY A 211 -23.73 1.27 -16.27
C GLY A 211 -23.98 0.86 -14.81
N VAL A 212 -23.08 0.09 -14.19
CA VAL A 212 -23.17 -0.31 -12.77
C VAL A 212 -22.06 0.36 -11.99
N VAL A 213 -22.40 1.18 -11.00
CA VAL A 213 -21.42 1.90 -10.18
C VAL A 213 -21.85 1.89 -8.72
N GLY A 214 -20.89 1.90 -7.81
CA GLY A 214 -21.11 2.10 -6.39
C GLY A 214 -20.03 2.99 -5.80
N TYR A 215 -20.33 3.56 -4.63
CA TYR A 215 -19.54 4.60 -3.99
C TYR A 215 -19.23 4.29 -2.52
N PRO A 216 -18.38 3.30 -2.22
CA PRO A 216 -17.76 3.20 -0.90
C PRO A 216 -17.19 4.55 -0.46
N HIS A 217 -17.52 5.00 0.73
CA HIS A 217 -17.14 6.32 1.23
C HIS A 217 -16.84 6.28 2.72
N VAL A 218 -16.06 7.26 3.18
CA VAL A 218 -15.77 7.50 4.59
C VAL A 218 -15.66 9.00 4.85
N PRO A 219 -16.30 9.53 5.93
CA PRO A 219 -16.12 10.93 6.33
C PRO A 219 -14.66 11.25 6.61
N ALA A 220 -14.16 12.36 6.07
CA ALA A 220 -12.79 12.79 6.25
C ALA A 220 -12.64 13.66 7.49
N PHE A 221 -11.62 13.39 8.30
CA PHE A 221 -11.27 14.21 9.46
C PHE A 221 -9.80 14.61 9.38
N ALA A 222 -9.54 15.87 9.68
CA ALA A 222 -8.20 16.43 9.77
C ALA A 222 -8.27 17.63 10.71
N ASN A 223 -7.52 17.62 11.79
CA ASN A 223 -7.51 18.70 12.77
C ASN A 223 -6.67 19.89 12.27
N GLY A 224 -6.75 21.01 12.97
CA GLY A 224 -6.01 22.24 12.63
C GLY A 224 -4.59 22.29 13.18
N ASP A 225 -4.10 21.21 13.79
CA ASP A 225 -2.77 21.19 14.37
C ASP A 225 -1.73 21.13 13.24
N VAL A 226 -0.61 21.81 13.43
CA VAL A 226 0.54 21.74 12.54
C VAL A 226 1.61 20.96 13.27
N ILE A 227 1.74 19.70 12.91
CA ILE A 227 2.68 18.79 13.56
C ILE A 227 3.92 18.65 12.69
N PHE A 228 5.09 19.00 13.25
CA PHE A 228 6.40 18.73 12.64
C PHE A 228 6.88 17.34 13.09
N ARG A 229 6.29 16.27 12.55
CA ARG A 229 6.80 14.89 12.73
C ARG A 229 7.76 14.55 11.59
N ALA A 230 8.81 13.79 11.89
CA ALA A 230 9.54 13.05 10.86
C ALA A 230 8.59 12.01 10.26
N ALA A 231 8.66 11.78 8.95
CA ALA A 231 7.69 11.02 8.18
C ALA A 231 7.51 9.59 8.72
N MET A 232 6.37 9.28 9.34
CA MET A 232 5.90 7.93 9.75
C MET A 232 6.94 6.97 10.36
N GLU A 233 8.05 7.47 10.91
CA GLU A 233 9.09 6.65 11.54
C GLU A 233 8.41 5.93 12.71
N ASP A 234 8.24 4.61 12.57
CA ASP A 234 7.68 3.65 13.55
C ASP A 234 6.16 3.37 13.55
N THR A 235 5.41 3.79 12.52
CA THR A 235 3.98 3.39 12.39
C THR A 235 3.78 2.20 11.45
N LEU A 236 3.11 1.14 11.95
CA LEU A 236 2.70 0.00 11.13
C LEU A 236 1.26 0.19 10.63
N LEU A 237 1.08 0.23 9.31
CA LEU A 237 -0.23 0.09 8.68
C LEU A 237 -0.63 -1.39 8.73
N ASN A 238 -1.72 -1.70 9.41
CA ASN A 238 -2.29 -3.04 9.37
C ASN A 238 -3.11 -3.20 8.08
N LEU A 239 -3.06 -4.36 7.43
CA LEU A 239 -3.94 -4.63 6.29
C LEU A 239 -5.28 -5.15 6.79
N ASP A 240 -6.37 -4.55 6.34
CA ASP A 240 -7.70 -5.03 6.70
C ASP A 240 -7.94 -6.44 6.14
N LEU A 241 -7.33 -6.78 5.00
CA LEU A 241 -7.31 -8.14 4.47
C LEU A 241 -6.75 -9.18 5.45
N CYS A 242 -5.87 -8.78 6.37
CA CYS A 242 -5.31 -9.67 7.39
C CYS A 242 -6.24 -9.88 8.60
N THR A 243 -7.37 -9.18 8.66
CA THR A 243 -8.40 -9.37 9.69
C THR A 243 -9.51 -10.33 9.27
N LEU A 244 -9.49 -10.81 8.02
CA LEU A 244 -10.44 -11.81 7.52
C LEU A 244 -10.34 -13.12 8.32
N ASN A 245 -11.45 -13.86 8.41
CA ASN A 245 -11.50 -15.14 9.12
C ASN A 245 -11.86 -16.30 8.16
N PRO A 246 -10.98 -17.29 7.96
CA PRO A 246 -9.63 -17.39 8.53
C PRO A 246 -8.66 -16.35 7.92
N PRO A 247 -7.63 -15.93 8.67
CA PRO A 247 -6.63 -15.01 8.14
C PRO A 247 -5.92 -15.64 6.95
N PRO A 248 -5.65 -14.87 5.87
CA PRO A 248 -4.88 -15.35 4.74
C PRO A 248 -3.46 -15.72 5.15
N GLN A 249 -2.85 -16.68 4.46
CA GLN A 249 -1.43 -16.99 4.63
C GLN A 249 -0.58 -15.78 4.20
N GLY A 250 0.40 -15.39 5.01
CA GLY A 250 1.29 -14.27 4.72
C GLY A 250 0.86 -12.94 5.36
N CYS A 251 -0.30 -12.95 6.00
CA CYS A 251 -0.48 -12.28 7.29
C CYS A 251 0.22 -13.14 8.38
#